data_AF-A0A2T2RH86-F1
#
_entry.id   AF-A0A2T2RH86-F1
#
_cell.length_a   1.000
_cell.length_b   1.000
_cell.length_c   1.000
_cell.angle_alpha   90.00
_cell.angle_beta   90.00
_cell.angle_gamma   90.00
#
_symmetry.space_group_name_H-M   'P 1'
#
loop_
_entity.id
_entity.type
_entity.pdbx_description
1 polymer ?
#
loop_
_entity_poly.entity_id
_entity_poly.type
_entity_poly.pdbx_seq_one_letter_code
_entity_poly.pdbx_strand_id
1 'polypeptide(L)'
;MARPNSKGEMEEKLAEMGSKIDELKEQASQASEQRKEELDWQINQIQEKKEAMQQRLNELQETTGEAWEEIQSGFQSAWDDLNDAFEKAKDQFK
;
A
#
# COMPACT_ATOMS: atom_id res chain seq x y z
N MET A 1 7.91 7.02 -0.68
CA MET A 1 8.80 6.02 -0.02
C MET A 1 9.73 5.43 -1.08
N ALA A 2 10.88 4.85 -0.69
CA ALA A 2 11.74 4.15 -1.66
C ALA A 2 11.06 2.87 -2.17
N ARG A 3 11.34 2.50 -3.43
CA ARG A 3 10.87 1.25 -4.03
C ARG A 3 11.60 0.06 -3.39
N PRO A 4 10.89 -1.00 -2.96
CA PRO A 4 11.54 -2.20 -2.48
C PRO A 4 12.17 -3.01 -3.64
N ASN A 5 13.37 -3.55 -3.40
CA ASN A 5 14.13 -4.30 -4.41
C ASN A 5 14.35 -5.77 -4.03
N SER A 6 14.00 -6.16 -2.81
CA SER A 6 14.12 -7.52 -2.30
C SER A 6 12.87 -7.92 -1.54
N LYS A 7 12.65 -9.23 -1.39
CA LYS A 7 11.51 -9.77 -0.66
C LYS A 7 11.34 -9.17 0.74
N GLY A 8 12.43 -9.15 1.52
CA GLY A 8 12.39 -8.63 2.89
C GLY A 8 12.01 -7.15 2.92
N GLU A 9 12.54 -6.35 2.00
CA GLU A 9 12.14 -4.95 1.86
C GLU A 9 10.68 -4.81 1.42
N MET A 10 10.17 -5.68 0.56
CA MET A 10 8.75 -5.67 0.16
C MET A 10 7.84 -5.94 1.36
N GLU A 11 8.16 -6.94 2.18
CA GLU A 11 7.41 -7.26 3.41
C GLU A 11 7.46 -6.10 4.41
N GLU A 12 8.64 -5.53 4.64
CA GLU A 12 8.83 -4.38 5.53
C GLU A 12 8.05 -3.16 5.05
N LYS A 13 8.11 -2.87 3.75
CA LYS A 13 7.40 -1.73 3.13
C LYS A 13 5.88 -1.90 3.21
N LEU A 14 5.36 -3.10 2.97
CA LEU A 14 3.93 -3.36 3.16
C LEU A 14 3.51 -3.24 4.63
N ALA A 15 4.36 -3.66 5.58
CA ALA A 15 4.10 -3.48 6.99
C ALA A 15 4.08 -1.98 7.37
N GLU A 16 5.08 -1.21 6.92
CA GLU A 16 5.16 0.25 7.10
C GLU A 16 3.92 0.94 6.52
N MET A 17 3.48 0.53 5.32
CA MET A 17 2.25 1.05 4.71
C MET A 17 1.02 0.71 5.54
N GLY A 18 0.95 -0.49 6.11
CA GLY A 18 -0.13 -0.88 7.03
C GLY A 18 -0.26 0.09 8.21
N SER A 19 0.85 0.36 8.89
CA SER A 19 0.85 1.31 10.02
C SER A 19 0.42 2.71 9.59
N LYS A 20 0.87 3.17 8.43
CA LYS A 20 0.46 4.48 7.89
C LYS A 20 -1.02 4.56 7.51
N ILE A 21 -1.57 3.48 6.95
CA ILE A 21 -3.01 3.39 6.68
C ILE A 21 -3.80 3.47 7.99
N ASP A 22 -3.32 2.82 9.05
CA ASP A 22 -3.96 2.87 10.37
C ASP A 22 -3.91 4.28 10.99
N GLU A 23 -2.81 5.03 10.79
CA GLU A 23 -2.74 6.46 11.14
C GLU A 23 -3.79 7.30 10.37
N LEU A 24 -3.97 7.05 9.07
CA LEU A 24 -5.00 7.74 8.28
C LEU A 24 -6.42 7.38 8.76
N LYS A 25 -6.67 6.13 9.15
CA LYS A 25 -7.96 5.70 9.74
C LYS A 25 -8.25 6.42 11.04
N GLU A 26 -7.24 6.57 11.90
CA GLU A 26 -7.39 7.31 13.15
C GLU A 26 -7.70 8.78 12.88
N GLN A 27 -6.99 9.43 11.94
CA GLN A 27 -7.28 10.81 11.54
C GLN A 27 -8.69 10.96 10.93
N ALA A 28 -9.12 10.01 10.11
CA ALA A 28 -10.45 10.01 9.50
C ALA A 28 -11.55 9.87 10.56
N SER A 29 -11.30 9.11 11.62
CA SER A 29 -12.23 8.98 12.75
C SER A 29 -12.46 10.29 13.52
N GLN A 30 -11.49 11.21 13.45
CA GLN A 30 -11.56 12.54 14.07
C GLN A 30 -12.13 13.61 13.12
N ALA A 31 -12.34 13.28 11.84
CA ALA A 31 -12.90 14.19 10.85
C ALA A 31 -14.41 14.38 11.03
N SER A 32 -14.97 15.42 10.41
CA SER A 32 -16.42 15.63 10.35
C SER A 32 -17.11 14.52 9.55
N GLU A 33 -18.36 14.19 9.88
CA GLU A 33 -19.13 13.12 9.21
C GLU A 33 -19.14 13.26 7.68
N GLN A 34 -19.25 14.49 7.17
CA GLN A 34 -19.22 14.78 5.73
C GLN A 34 -17.89 14.41 5.06
N ARG A 35 -16.75 14.56 5.77
CA ARG A 35 -15.43 14.20 5.23
C ARG A 35 -15.10 12.74 5.48
N LYS A 36 -15.67 12.14 6.54
CA LYS A 36 -15.39 10.77 6.93
C LYS A 36 -15.68 9.77 5.81
N GLU A 37 -16.82 9.90 5.12
CA GLU A 37 -17.18 8.97 4.03
C GLU A 37 -16.16 8.99 2.88
N GLU A 38 -15.73 10.17 2.44
CA GLU A 38 -14.71 10.35 1.40
C GLU A 38 -13.36 9.78 1.84
N LEU A 39 -12.94 10.09 3.07
CA LEU A 39 -11.66 9.62 3.62
C LEU A 39 -11.66 8.10 3.81
N ASP A 40 -12.75 7.52 4.34
CA ASP A 40 -12.94 6.08 4.49
C ASP A 40 -12.89 5.38 3.12
N TRP A 41 -13.49 5.98 2.08
CA TRP A 41 -13.41 5.44 0.72
C TRP A 41 -11.95 5.41 0.21
N GLN A 42 -11.21 6.51 0.33
CA GLN A 42 -9.81 6.58 -0.10
C GLN A 42 -8.91 5.61 0.68
N ILE A 43 -9.11 5.52 1.99
CA ILE A 43 -8.39 4.58 2.86
C ILE A 43 -8.64 3.14 2.43
N ASN A 44 -9.89 2.77 2.14
CA ASN A 44 -10.23 1.43 1.67
C ASN A 44 -9.55 1.11 0.33
N GLN A 45 -9.48 2.07 -0.61
CA GLN A 45 -8.77 1.88 -1.87
C GLN A 45 -7.27 1.61 -1.67
N ILE A 46 -6.62 2.30 -0.71
CA ILE A 46 -5.22 2.07 -0.37
C ILE A 46 -5.04 0.70 0.30
N GLN A 47 -5.97 0.33 1.20
CA GLN A 47 -5.98 -0.97 1.88
C GLN A 47 -6.08 -2.13 0.87
N GLU A 48 -7.01 -2.07 -0.08
CA GLU A 48 -7.19 -3.09 -1.12
C GLU A 48 -5.92 -3.28 -1.97
N LYS A 49 -5.28 -2.17 -2.36
CA LYS A 49 -4.01 -2.21 -3.10
C LYS A 49 -2.90 -2.87 -2.29
N LYS A 50 -2.77 -2.52 -1.00
CA LYS A 50 -1.79 -3.14 -0.09
C LYS A 50 -2.03 -4.65 0.04
N GLU A 51 -3.28 -5.07 0.22
CA GLU A 51 -3.64 -6.49 0.34
C GLU A 51 -3.35 -7.27 -0.96
N ALA A 52 -3.69 -6.71 -2.13
CA ALA A 52 -3.37 -7.32 -3.41
C ALA A 52 -1.85 -7.50 -3.61
N MET A 53 -1.07 -6.51 -3.19
CA MET A 53 0.40 -6.62 -3.21
C MET A 53 0.92 -7.67 -2.23
N GLN A 54 0.32 -7.78 -1.05
CA GLN A 54 0.69 -8.80 -0.07
C GLN A 54 0.37 -10.22 -0.57
N GLN A 55 -0.74 -10.40 -1.29
CA GLN A 55 -1.05 -11.66 -1.97
C GLN A 55 -0.02 -12.00 -3.05
N ARG A 56 0.31 -11.04 -3.92
CA ARG A 56 1.37 -11.23 -4.95
C ARG A 56 2.72 -11.58 -4.34
N LEU A 57 3.06 -10.97 -3.19
CA LEU A 57 4.30 -11.28 -2.47
C LEU A 57 4.32 -12.69 -1.91
N ASN A 58 3.17 -13.20 -1.46
CA ASN A 58 3.02 -14.58 -1.01
C ASN A 58 3.17 -15.57 -2.18
N GLU A 59 2.58 -15.27 -3.34
CA GLU A 59 2.75 -16.05 -4.58
C GLU A 59 4.21 -16.05 -5.06
N LEU A 60 4.90 -14.91 -4.89
CA LEU A 60 6.35 -14.75 -5.14
C LEU A 60 7.20 -15.68 -4.26
N GLN A 61 6.75 -16.06 -3.06
CA GLN A 61 7.52 -16.97 -2.20
C GLN A 61 7.67 -18.37 -2.80
N GLU A 62 6.76 -18.77 -3.69
CA GLU A 62 6.74 -20.09 -4.31
C GLU A 62 7.41 -20.12 -5.70
N THR A 63 7.73 -18.96 -6.27
CA THR A 63 8.34 -18.82 -7.60
C THR A 63 9.86 -18.60 -7.51
N THR A 64 10.62 -19.15 -8.48
CA THR A 64 12.08 -19.01 -8.54
C THR A 64 12.54 -18.73 -9.98
N GLY A 65 13.71 -18.12 -10.14
CA GLY A 65 14.34 -17.90 -11.44
C GLY A 65 13.76 -16.70 -12.21
N GLU A 66 13.59 -16.83 -13.52
CA GLU A 66 13.18 -15.75 -14.43
C GLU A 66 11.80 -15.15 -14.09
N ALA A 67 10.89 -15.98 -13.55
CA ALA A 67 9.60 -15.53 -13.04
C ALA A 67 9.71 -14.55 -11.85
N TRP A 68 10.82 -14.57 -11.11
CA TRP A 68 11.06 -13.65 -9.99
C TRP A 68 11.18 -12.21 -10.47
N GLU A 69 11.93 -11.96 -11.55
CA GLU A 69 12.19 -10.60 -12.05
C GLU A 69 10.92 -9.94 -12.60
N GLU A 70 10.08 -10.68 -13.33
CA GLU A 70 8.81 -10.17 -13.86
C GLU A 70 7.85 -9.78 -12.73
N ILE A 71 7.67 -10.65 -11.73
CA ILE A 71 6.75 -10.36 -10.63
C ILE A 71 7.32 -9.26 -9.73
N GLN A 72 8.64 -9.22 -9.50
CA GLN A 72 9.30 -8.12 -8.80
C GLN A 72 9.03 -6.76 -9.50
N SER A 73 9.17 -6.69 -10.82
CA SER A 73 8.90 -5.48 -11.59
C SER A 73 7.42 -5.05 -11.48
N GLY A 74 6.50 -6.03 -11.56
CA GLY A 74 5.07 -5.81 -11.34
C GLY A 74 4.75 -5.33 -9.92
N PHE A 75 5.46 -5.84 -8.91
CA PHE A 75 5.34 -5.39 -7.53
C PHE A 75 5.83 -3.95 -7.36
N GLN A 76 7.00 -3.61 -7.94
CA GLN A 76 7.55 -2.25 -7.87
C GLN A 76 6.60 -1.22 -8.49
N SER A 77 5.99 -1.56 -9.63
CA SER A 77 5.00 -0.69 -10.27
C SER A 77 3.76 -0.52 -9.39
N ALA A 78 3.24 -1.61 -8.81
CA ALA A 78 2.12 -1.54 -7.88
C ALA A 78 2.47 -0.74 -6.59
N TRP A 79 3.72 -0.82 -6.14
CA TRP A 79 4.22 -0.07 -4.99
C TRP A 79 4.20 1.44 -5.24
N ASP A 80 4.59 1.88 -6.44
CA ASP A 80 4.50 3.29 -6.81
C ASP A 80 3.06 3.79 -6.79
N ASP A 81 2.14 3.04 -7.40
CA ASP A 81 0.72 3.37 -7.42
C ASP A 81 0.13 3.45 -6.00
N LEU A 82 0.51 2.52 -5.13
CA LEU A 82 0.10 2.49 -3.73
C LEU A 82 0.66 3.70 -2.97
N ASN A 83 1.94 4.00 -3.14
CA ASN A 83 2.59 5.14 -2.50
C ASN A 83 1.95 6.47 -2.98
N ASP A 84 1.65 6.60 -4.25
CA ASP A 84 1.00 7.79 -4.81
C ASP A 84 -0.44 7.95 -4.31
N ALA A 85 -1.20 6.85 -4.21
CA ALA A 85 -2.53 6.87 -3.62
C ALA A 85 -2.48 7.29 -2.14
N PHE A 86 -1.50 6.77 -1.39
CA PHE A 86 -1.29 7.13 0.01
C PHE A 86 -0.94 8.61 0.19
N GLU A 87 0.03 9.15 -0.56
CA GLU A 87 0.41 10.56 -0.45
C GLU A 87 -0.76 11.49 -0.84
N LYS A 88 -1.55 11.12 -1.86
CA LYS A 88 -2.78 11.87 -2.21
C LYS A 88 -3.81 11.86 -1.09
N ALA A 89 -4.07 10.70 -0.47
CA ALA A 89 -5.01 10.63 0.63
C ALA A 89 -4.51 11.46 1.82
N LYS A 90 -3.23 11.32 2.19
CA LYS A 90 -2.59 12.11 3.23
C LYS A 90 -2.68 13.62 2.99
N ASP A 91 -2.56 14.07 1.75
CA ASP A 91 -2.72 15.49 1.40
C ASP A 91 -4.15 16.01 1.64
N GLN A 92 -5.18 15.16 1.62
CA GLN A 92 -6.56 15.53 1.95
C GLN A 92 -6.77 15.76 3.46
N PHE A 93 -5.84 15.28 4.30
CA PHE A 93 -5.87 15.49 5.75
C PHE A 93 -5.14 16.76 6.20
N LYS A 94 -4.41 17.44 5.29
CA LYS A 94 -3.82 18.76 5.55
C LYS A 94 -4.88 19.86 5.51
#